data_AF-A0A7Y1ACY8-F1
#
_entry.id   AF-A0A7Y1ACY8-F1
#
_cell.length_a   1.000
_cell.length_b   1.000
_cell.length_c   1.000
_cell.angle_alpha   90.00
_cell.angle_beta   90.00
_cell.angle_gamma   90.00
#
_symmetry.space_group_name_H-M   'P 1'
#
loop_
_entity.id
_entity.type
_entity.pdbx_description
1 polymer ?
#
loop_
_entity_poly.entity_id
_entity_poly.type
_entity_poly.pdbx_seq_one_letter_code
_entity_poly.pdbx_strand_id
1 'polypeptide(L)' 'QSTSIEQFIQALDSYIRWYNEKRIKISLGALSPIEYRESLGLAA' A
#
# COMPACT_ATOMS: atom_id res chain seq x y z
N GLN A 1 -17.45 -2.54 -21.56
CA GLN A 1 -17.98 -2.31 -20.20
C GLN A 1 -17.39 -1.02 -19.68
N SER A 2 -18.21 -0.15 -19.08
CA SER A 2 -17.74 1.05 -18.37
C SER A 2 -17.67 0.75 -16.88
N THR A 3 -16.53 1.02 -16.25
CA THR A 3 -16.38 0.98 -14.78
C THR A 3 -17.08 2.20 -14.18
N SER A 4 -17.90 2.01 -13.15
CA SER A 4 -18.48 3.13 -12.42
C SER A 4 -17.42 3.84 -11.57
N ILE A 5 -17.67 5.11 -11.22
CA ILE A 5 -16.78 5.86 -10.31
C ILE A 5 -16.64 5.12 -8.97
N GLU A 6 -17.73 4.56 -8.45
CA GLU A 6 -17.76 3.77 -7.23
C GLU A 6 -16.79 2.57 -7.29
N GLN A 7 -16.86 1.79 -8.38
CA GLN A 7 -15.99 0.63 -8.59
C GLN A 7 -14.53 1.04 -8.71
N PHE A 8 -14.25 2.16 -9.37
CA PHE A 8 -12.90 2.71 -9.45
C PHE A 8 -12.37 3.11 -8.08
N ILE A 9 -13.16 3.82 -7.28
CA ILE A 9 -12.77 4.23 -5.92
C ILE A 9 -12.45 3.01 -5.06
N GLN A 10 -13.28 1.97 -5.10
CA GLN A 10 -13.06 0.74 -4.34
C GLN A 10 -11.77 0.01 -4.76
N ALA A 11 -11.53 -0.08 -6.07
CA ALA A 11 -10.30 -0.69 -6.59
C ALA A 11 -9.06 0.13 -6.19
N LEU A 12 -9.16 1.46 -6.24
CA LEU A 12 -8.08 2.37 -5.86
C LEU A 12 -7.76 2.29 -4.37
N ASP A 13 -8.77 2.31 -3.49
CA ASP A 13 -8.59 2.16 -2.04
C ASP A 13 -7.90 0.82 -1.72
N SER A 14 -8.39 -0.26 -2.33
CA SER A 14 -7.82 -1.60 -2.17
C SER A 14 -6.36 -1.65 -2.61
N TYR A 15 -6.03 -1.02 -3.74
CA TYR A 15 -4.66 -0.95 -4.24
C TYR A 15 -3.75 -0.15 -3.31
N ILE A 16 -4.21 0.99 -2.80
CA ILE A 16 -3.44 1.84 -1.88
C ILE A 16 -3.11 1.07 -0.60
N ARG A 17 -4.09 0.39 0.00
CA ARG A 17 -3.88 -0.45 1.19
C ARG A 17 -2.87 -1.56 0.91
N TRP A 18 -3.04 -2.31 -0.17
CA TRP A 18 -2.10 -3.36 -0.55
C TRP A 18 -0.69 -2.82 -0.77
N TYR A 19 -0.56 -1.68 -1.46
CA TYR A 19 0.74 -1.07 -1.73
C TYR A 19 1.46 -0.67 -0.44
N ASN A 20 0.74 -0.07 0.51
CA ASN A 20 1.33 0.40 1.76
C ASN A 20 1.61 -0.71 2.77
N GLU A 21 0.75 -1.73 2.84
CA GLU A 21 0.78 -2.72 3.93
C GLU A 21 1.29 -4.09 3.51
N LYS A 22 1.18 -4.46 2.23
CA LYS A 22 1.39 -5.85 1.77
C LYS A 22 2.49 -5.97 0.72
N ARG A 23 2.73 -4.93 -0.07
CA ARG A 23 3.75 -4.98 -1.12
C ARG A 23 5.15 -4.97 -0.52
N ILE A 24 5.89 -6.05 -0.73
CA ILE A 24 7.30 -6.15 -0.33
C ILE A 24 8.22 -5.45 -1.33
N LYS A 25 9.17 -4.65 -0.82
CA LYS A 25 10.17 -3.95 -1.63
C LYS A 25 11.59 -4.30 -1.18
N ILE A 26 12.36 -4.96 -2.05
CA ILE A 26 13.73 -5.41 -1.73
C ILE A 26 14.65 -4.26 -1.32
N SER A 27 14.54 -3.10 -1.96
CA SER A 27 15.35 -1.92 -1.60
C SER A 27 15.01 -1.33 -0.22
N LEU A 28 13.94 -1.81 0.44
CA LEU A 28 13.58 -1.46 1.81
C LEU A 28 13.98 -2.55 2.81
N GLY A 29 14.90 -3.46 2.43
CA GLY A 29 15.25 -4.61 3.26
C GLY A 29 14.21 -5.72 3.22
N ALA A 30 13.50 -5.86 2.10
CA ALA A 30 12.38 -6.80 1.94
C ALA A 30 11.22 -6.56 2.93
N LEU A 31 10.99 -5.29 3.29
CA LEU A 31 9.86 -4.83 4.09
C LEU A 31 8.76 -4.22 3.21
N SER A 32 7.53 -4.20 3.72
CA SER A 32 6.47 -3.33 3.20
C SER A 32 6.75 -1.86 3.55
N PRO A 33 6.12 -0.89 2.87
CA PRO A 33 6.29 0.53 3.20
C PRO A 33 5.99 0.88 4.66
N ILE A 34 4.95 0.28 5.26
CA ILE A 34 4.62 0.55 6.66
C ILE A 34 5.67 -0.05 7.62
N GLU A 35 6.06 -1.31 7.42
CA GLU A 35 7.09 -1.97 8.24
C GLU A 35 8.44 -1.24 8.12
N TYR A 36 8.77 -0.73 6.94
CA TYR A 36 9.97 0.07 6.76
C TYR A 36 9.90 1.38 7.58
N ARG A 37 8.77 2.07 7.59
CA ARG A 37 8.59 3.28 8.41
C ARG A 37 8.63 2.98 9.91
N GLU A 38 8.06 1.87 10.34
CA GLU A 38 8.14 1.39 11.72
C GLU A 38 9.59 1.09 12.12
N SER A 39 10.36 0.44 11.25
CA SER A 39 11.78 0.15 11.48
C SER A 39 12.64 1.43 11.67
N LEU A 40 12.18 2.56 11.12
CA LEU A 40 12.81 3.87 11.25
C LEU A 40 12.28 4.68 12.45
N GLY A 41 11.27 4.18 13.18
CA GLY A 41 10.58 4.95 14.22
C GLY A 41 9.78 6.13 13.69
N LEU A 42 9.36 6.09 12.40
CA LEU A 42 8.63 7.14 11.70
C LEU A 42 7.14 6.79 11.49
N ALA A 43 6.69 5.68 12.05
CA ALA A 43 5.28 5.32 12.14
C ALA A 43 4.70 5.96 13.41
N ALA A 44 3.56 6.64 13.27
CA ALA A 44 2.84 7.29 14.36
C ALA A 44 1.96 6.30 15.13
#